data_AF-A0A6B3HXC4-F1
#
_entry.id   AF-A0A6B3HXC4-F1
#
_cell.length_a   1.000
_cell.length_b   1.000
_cell.length_c   1.000
_cell.angle_alpha   90.00
_cell.angle_beta   90.00
_cell.angle_gamma   90.00
#
_symmetry.space_group_name_H-M   'P 1'
#
loop_
_entity.id
_entity.type
_entity.pdbx_description
1 polymer ?
#
loop_
_entity_poly.entity_id
_entity_poly.type
_entity_poly.pdbx_seq_one_letter_code
_entity_poly.pdbx_strand_id
1 'polypeptide(L)'
;SVASFMIMGTAVLMVLGAFKINLAPLLASAGVAGVALGFGARNLVTDFLSGVFMILEDQYGVGDTIDAGVASGEVIEVGLRVTKL
;
A
#
# COMPACT_ATOMS: atom_id res chain seq x y z
N SER A 1 17.71 -0.97 0.38
CA SER A 1 16.53 -1.72 -0.11
C SER A 1 15.63 -2.05 1.06
N VAL A 2 14.31 -1.95 0.90
CA VAL A 2 13.31 -2.34 1.92
C VAL A 2 13.52 -3.78 2.38
N ALA A 3 13.85 -4.68 1.45
CA ALA A 3 14.14 -6.08 1.77
C ALA A 3 15.31 -6.23 2.76
N SER A 4 16.40 -5.48 2.58
CA SER A 4 17.55 -5.55 3.49
C SER A 4 17.22 -5.08 4.89
N PHE A 5 16.37 -4.06 5.03
CA PHE A 5 15.92 -3.57 6.34
C PHE A 5 15.08 -4.62 7.06
N MET A 6 14.14 -5.26 6.35
CA MET A 6 13.32 -6.34 6.89
C MET A 6 14.19 -7.54 7.31
N ILE A 7 15.09 -7.99 6.43
CA ILE A 7 15.97 -9.13 6.71
C ILE A 7 16.83 -8.85 7.95
N MET A 8 17.51 -7.70 8.00
CA MET A 8 18.40 -7.39 9.10
C MET A 8 17.65 -7.17 10.42
N GLY A 9 16.50 -6.48 10.39
CA GLY A 9 15.65 -6.31 11.56
C GLY A 9 15.17 -7.64 12.16
N THR A 10 14.70 -8.55 11.30
CA THR A 10 14.26 -9.88 11.75
C THR A 10 15.42 -10.73 12.27
N ALA A 11 16.58 -10.65 11.63
CA ALA A 11 17.79 -11.36 12.07
C ALA A 11 18.24 -10.90 13.47
N VAL A 12 18.22 -9.59 13.76
CA VAL A 12 18.55 -9.05 15.09
C VAL A 12 17.58 -9.57 16.14
N LEU A 13 16.27 -9.58 15.86
CA LEU A 13 15.27 -10.12 16.78
C LEU A 13 15.49 -11.62 17.07
N MET A 14 15.85 -12.40 16.06
CA MET A 14 16.17 -13.83 16.24
C MET A 14 17.40 -14.04 17.12
N VAL A 15 18.46 -13.24 16.92
CA VAL A 15 19.68 -13.29 17.75
C VAL A 15 19.35 -12.95 19.20
N LEU A 16 18.62 -11.85 19.45
CA LEU A 16 18.19 -11.46 20.79
C LEU A 16 17.32 -12.54 21.46
N GLY A 17 16.45 -13.20 20.69
CA GLY A 17 15.65 -14.34 21.16
C GLY A 17 16.50 -15.55 21.56
N ALA A 18 17.59 -15.83 20.83
CA ALA A 18 18.54 -16.89 21.19
C ALA A 18 19.24 -16.60 22.52
N PHE A 19 19.54 -15.33 22.82
CA PHE A 19 20.05 -14.86 24.11
C PHE A 19 18.99 -14.81 25.23
N LYS A 20 17.77 -15.31 24.99
CA LYS A 20 16.65 -15.31 25.96
C LYS A 20 16.24 -13.90 26.44
N ILE A 21 16.51 -12.87 25.64
CA ILE A 21 16.04 -11.51 25.92
C ILE A 21 14.55 -11.43 25.60
N ASN A 22 13.78 -10.73 26.45
CA ASN A 22 12.36 -10.53 26.22
C ASN A 22 12.13 -9.63 24.99
N LEU A 23 11.56 -10.20 23.94
CA LEU A 23 11.25 -9.51 22.68
C LEU A 23 9.92 -8.75 22.73
N ALA A 24 9.09 -8.95 23.75
CA ALA A 24 7.76 -8.34 23.81
C ALA A 24 7.77 -6.81 23.67
N PRO A 25 8.67 -6.04 24.32
CA PRO A 25 8.72 -4.58 24.13
C PRO A 25 9.11 -4.16 22.71
N LEU A 26 10.02 -4.89 22.08
CA LEU A 26 10.49 -4.65 20.71
C LEU A 26 9.40 -4.96 19.69
N LEU A 27 8.68 -6.07 19.88
CA LEU A 27 7.56 -6.43 19.01
C LEU A 27 6.38 -5.48 19.20
N ALA A 28 6.12 -5.03 20.43
CA ALA A 28 5.07 -4.04 20.71
C ALA A 28 5.36 -2.72 19.99
N SER A 29 6.59 -2.20 20.08
CA SER A 29 6.97 -0.96 19.41
C SER A 29 6.99 -1.10 17.88
N ALA A 30 7.51 -2.21 17.36
CA ALA A 30 7.45 -2.52 15.93
C ALA A 30 6.01 -2.63 15.42
N GLY A 31 5.10 -3.19 16.23
CA GLY A 31 3.67 -3.26 15.92
C GLY A 31 3.03 -1.88 15.81
N VAL A 32 3.24 -1.00 16.78
CA VAL A 32 2.72 0.39 16.73
C VAL A 32 3.30 1.16 15.54
N ALA A 33 4.60 1.04 15.28
CA ALA A 33 5.24 1.65 14.12
C ALA A 33 4.69 1.12 12.79
N GLY A 34 4.45 -0.20 12.70
CA GLY A 34 3.85 -0.83 11.54
C GLY A 34 2.42 -0.35 11.27
N VAL A 35 1.62 -0.18 12.33
CA VAL A 35 0.28 0.40 12.24
C VAL A 35 0.33 1.85 11.74
N ALA A 36 1.25 2.67 12.28
CA ALA A 36 1.43 4.05 11.83
C ALA A 36 1.81 4.14 10.34
N LEU A 37 2.73 3.26 9.89
CA LEU A 37 3.09 3.16 8.47
C LEU A 37 1.91 2.71 7.60
N GLY A 38 1.12 1.74 8.08
CA GLY A 38 -0.09 1.28 7.40
C GLY A 38 -1.14 2.38 7.24
N PHE A 39 -1.35 3.20 8.27
CA PHE A 39 -2.21 4.39 8.17
C PHE A 39 -1.64 5.44 7.22
N GLY A 40 -0.33 5.66 7.20
CA GLY A 40 0.32 6.55 6.24
C GLY A 40 0.17 6.09 4.78
N ALA A 41 0.15 4.77 4.56
CA ALA A 41 -0.01 4.17 3.23
C ALA A 41 -1.48 3.97 2.79
N ARG A 42 -2.46 4.32 3.65
CA ARG A 42 -3.88 4.01 3.41
C ARG A 42 -4.38 4.47 2.04
N ASN A 43 -4.10 5.72 1.65
CA ASN A 43 -4.58 6.27 0.38
C ASN A 43 -3.99 5.51 -0.81
N LEU A 44 -2.70 5.17 -0.76
CA LEU A 44 -2.03 4.41 -1.82
C LEU A 44 -2.69 3.04 -2.04
N VAL A 45 -3.01 2.34 -0.95
CA VAL A 45 -3.66 1.03 -1.01
C VAL A 45 -5.08 1.16 -1.57
N THR A 46 -5.84 2.16 -1.12
CA THR A 46 -7.18 2.42 -1.64
C THR A 46 -7.16 2.75 -3.13
N ASP A 47 -6.28 3.65 -3.58
CA ASP A 47 -6.17 4.02 -5.00
C ASP A 47 -5.84 2.80 -5.87
N PHE A 48 -4.92 1.95 -5.39
CA PHE A 48 -4.51 0.74 -6.09
C PHE A 48 -5.65 -0.28 -6.20
N LEU A 49 -6.34 -0.55 -5.09
CA LEU A 49 -7.47 -1.48 -5.10
C LEU A 49 -8.60 -0.95 -5.99
N SER A 50 -8.95 0.33 -5.88
CA SER A 50 -9.96 0.97 -6.71
C SER A 50 -9.63 0.85 -8.20
N GLY A 51 -8.38 1.14 -8.61
CA GLY A 51 -7.94 0.97 -9.99
C GLY A 51 -8.00 -0.48 -10.46
N VAL A 52 -7.61 -1.45 -9.61
CA VAL A 52 -7.74 -2.88 -9.92
C VAL A 52 -9.21 -3.26 -10.13
N PHE A 53 -10.12 -2.85 -9.24
CA PHE A 53 -11.55 -3.17 -9.39
C PHE A 53 -12.17 -2.51 -10.62
N MET A 54 -11.82 -1.27 -10.94
CA MET A 54 -12.32 -0.59 -12.15
C MET A 54 -11.96 -1.37 -13.43
N ILE A 55 -10.72 -1.88 -13.52
CA ILE A 55 -10.26 -2.66 -14.68
C ILE A 55 -10.89 -4.06 -14.71
N LEU A 56 -10.99 -4.72 -13.55
CA LEU A 56 -11.54 -6.08 -13.47
C LEU A 56 -13.04 -6.13 -13.73
N GLU A 57 -13.77 -5.11 -13.32
CA GLU A 57 -15.23 -5.02 -13.47
C GLU A 57 -15.66 -4.26 -14.74
N ASP A 58 -14.71 -3.70 -15.50
CA ASP A 58 -14.96 -2.88 -16.69
C ASP A 58 -15.95 -1.74 -16.42
N GLN A 59 -15.75 -1.02 -15.31
CA GLN A 59 -16.67 0.05 -14.86
C GLN A 59 -16.72 1.23 -15.84
N TYR A 60 -15.60 1.52 -16.51
CA TYR A 60 -15.48 2.46 -17.63
C TYR A 60 -14.14 2.22 -18.34
N GLY A 61 -14.11 2.44 -19.65
CA GLY A 61 -13.00 2.14 -20.53
C GLY A 61 -12.37 3.38 -21.18
N VAL A 62 -11.28 3.15 -21.92
CA VAL A 62 -10.65 4.18 -22.76
C VAL A 62 -11.62 4.57 -23.88
N GLY A 63 -11.85 5.88 -24.04
CA GLY A 63 -12.82 6.44 -24.98
C GLY A 63 -14.18 6.79 -24.37
N ASP A 64 -14.45 6.40 -23.12
CA ASP A 64 -15.66 6.79 -22.42
C ASP A 64 -15.57 8.24 -21.94
N THR A 65 -16.66 9.01 -22.09
CA THR A 65 -16.76 10.34 -21.48
C THR A 65 -17.36 10.19 -20.08
N ILE A 66 -16.57 10.51 -19.06
CA ILE A 66 -16.99 10.36 -17.66
C ILE A 66 -16.84 11.69 -16.89
N ASP A 67 -17.60 11.82 -15.82
CA ASP A 67 -17.48 12.91 -14.84
C ASP A 67 -17.02 12.33 -13.49
N ALA A 68 -15.77 12.61 -13.13
CA ALA A 68 -15.18 12.20 -11.86
C ALA A 68 -15.33 13.28 -10.76
N GLY A 69 -16.21 14.27 -10.98
CA GLY A 69 -16.52 15.37 -10.08
C GLY A 69 -15.50 16.50 -10.10
N VAL A 70 -14.22 16.17 -9.91
CA VAL A 70 -13.12 17.16 -9.95
C VAL A 70 -12.57 17.37 -11.37
N ALA A 71 -12.88 16.46 -12.29
CA ALA A 71 -12.51 16.51 -13.70
C ALA A 71 -13.53 15.73 -14.52
N SER A 72 -13.85 16.24 -15.71
CA SER A 72 -14.72 15.58 -16.68
C SER A 72 -14.08 15.65 -18.08
N GLY A 73 -14.21 14.57 -18.84
CA GLY A 73 -13.49 14.42 -20.10
C GLY A 73 -13.57 12.99 -20.65
N GLU A 74 -12.86 12.76 -21.75
CA GLU A 74 -12.75 11.45 -22.39
C GLU A 74 -11.59 10.68 -21.78
N VAL A 75 -11.81 9.44 -21.35
CA VAL A 75 -10.77 8.61 -20.74
C VAL A 75 -9.70 8.28 -21.80
N ILE A 76 -8.48 8.76 -21.58
CA ILE A 76 -7.32 8.51 -22.45
C ILE A 76 -6.59 7.23 -22.02
N GLU A 77 -6.48 7.01 -20.71
CA GLU A 77 -5.74 5.89 -20.13
C GLU A 77 -6.29 5.53 -18.75
N VAL A 78 -6.52 4.24 -18.52
CA VAL A 78 -6.85 3.68 -17.20
C VAL A 78 -5.64 2.93 -16.65
N GLY A 79 -4.95 3.53 -15.68
CA GLY A 79 -3.87 2.88 -14.95
C GLY A 79 -4.32 2.27 -13.63
N LEU A 80 -3.46 1.48 -12.99
CA LEU A 80 -3.75 0.82 -11.69
C LEU A 80 -3.99 1.78 -10.52
N ARG A 81 -3.63 3.06 -10.67
CA ARG A 81 -3.75 4.08 -9.62
C ARG A 81 -4.30 5.41 -10.13
N VAL A 82 -4.10 5.70 -11.41
CA VAL A 82 -4.40 7.00 -11.99
C VAL A 82 -5.11 6.77 -13.31
N THR A 83 -6.24 7.45 -13.49
CA THR A 83 -6.95 7.56 -14.76
C THR A 83 -6.66 8.92 -15.36
N LYS A 84 -6.36 8.97 -16.65
CA LYS A 84 -6.22 10.22 -17.41
C LYS A 84 -7.49 10.48 -18.20
N LEU A 85 -8.04 11.67 -18.00
CA LEU A 85 -9.18 12.24 -18.73
C LEU A 85 -8.70 13.32 -19.69
#